data_AF-A0A377DAF4-F1
#
_entry.id   AF-A0A377DAF4-F1
#
_cell.length_a   1.000
_cell.length_b   1.000
_cell.length_c   1.000
_cell.angle_alpha   90.00
_cell.angle_beta   90.00
_cell.angle_gamma   90.00
#
_symmetry.space_group_name_H-M   'P 1'
#
loop_
_entity.id
_entity.type
_entity.pdbx_description
1 polymer ?
#
loop_
_entity_poly.entity_id
_entity_poly.type
_entity_poly.pdbx_seq_one_letter_code
_entity_poly.pdbx_strand_id
1 'polypeptide(L)'
;MVQPAFKLARDGFIVNDALADDLKTYGSEVLPNHENSKAIFWKEGAPLKKGDKLVQANLAKSLEMIAENGPDEFYKGTIAEQIAQEMQKNGGLITKEDLAAYKAVERTPISGEYRGYQVYSMPPPSSGGIHIVQILNILENFDMQKYGFGSADAMQIMAEAEKYAYADRSGISWRSGFCESPVAGADQ
;
A
#
# COMPACT_ATOMS: atom_id res chain seq x y z
N MET A 1 13.40 2.24 -16.43
CA MET A 1 13.15 2.00 -15.00
C MET A 1 12.84 0.53 -14.66
N VAL A 2 12.17 -0.25 -15.53
CA VAL A 2 11.76 -1.65 -15.24
C VAL A 2 12.91 -2.68 -15.23
N GLN A 3 13.99 -2.42 -15.98
CA GLN A 3 15.08 -3.39 -16.22
C GLN A 3 15.71 -4.02 -14.96
N PRO A 4 15.98 -3.29 -13.86
CA PRO A 4 16.51 -3.90 -12.65
C PRO A 4 15.57 -4.94 -12.04
N ALA A 5 14.26 -4.65 -11.99
CA ALA A 5 13.25 -5.58 -11.48
C ALA A 5 13.11 -6.81 -12.39
N PHE A 6 13.13 -6.61 -13.71
CA PHE A 6 13.14 -7.71 -14.67
C PHE A 6 14.32 -8.68 -14.43
N LYS A 7 15.53 -8.16 -14.25
CA LYS A 7 16.71 -9.00 -13.96
C LYS A 7 16.56 -9.77 -12.65
N LEU A 8 16.08 -9.12 -11.59
CA LEU A 8 15.84 -9.80 -10.30
C LEU A 8 14.81 -10.93 -10.43
N ALA A 9 13.73 -10.72 -11.19
CA ALA A 9 12.73 -11.75 -11.41
C ALA A 9 13.24 -12.91 -12.28
N ARG A 10 13.96 -12.61 -13.37
CA ARG A 10 14.48 -13.60 -14.33
C ARG A 10 15.65 -14.39 -13.76
N ASP A 11 16.65 -13.67 -13.25
CA ASP A 11 17.91 -14.28 -12.79
C ASP A 11 17.76 -14.81 -11.37
N GLY A 12 16.77 -14.31 -10.62
CA GLY A 12 16.50 -14.66 -9.23
C GLY A 12 17.39 -13.94 -8.23
N PHE A 13 16.94 -13.91 -6.98
CA PHE A 13 17.69 -13.36 -5.85
C PHE A 13 17.68 -14.31 -4.66
N ILE A 14 18.62 -14.11 -3.74
CA ILE A 14 18.74 -14.93 -2.54
C ILE A 14 17.70 -14.49 -1.51
N VAL A 15 16.91 -15.45 -1.03
CA VAL A 15 15.94 -15.26 0.05
C VAL A 15 16.70 -14.89 1.33
N ASN A 16 16.35 -13.75 1.91
CA ASN A 16 16.91 -13.26 3.18
C ASN A 16 16.04 -13.72 4.37
N ASP A 17 16.42 -13.33 5.60
CA ASP A 17 15.66 -13.69 6.81
C ASP A 17 14.21 -13.19 6.73
N ALA A 18 13.99 -11.92 6.37
CA ALA A 18 12.66 -11.33 6.31
C ALA A 18 11.71 -12.11 5.39
N LEU A 19 12.12 -12.37 4.14
CA LEU A 19 11.27 -13.11 3.20
C LEU A 19 11.07 -14.56 3.63
N ALA A 20 12.08 -15.22 4.21
CA ALA A 20 11.94 -16.59 4.71
C ALA A 20 10.94 -16.67 5.88
N ASP A 21 11.03 -15.72 6.81
CA ASP A 21 10.16 -15.64 7.98
C ASP A 21 8.71 -15.31 7.56
N ASP A 22 8.52 -14.40 6.60
CA ASP A 22 7.20 -14.06 6.06
C ASP A 22 6.58 -15.22 5.27
N LEU A 23 7.35 -15.89 4.42
CA LEU A 23 6.87 -17.07 3.69
C LEU A 23 6.45 -18.19 4.65
N LYS A 24 7.23 -18.40 5.72
CA LYS A 24 6.92 -19.42 6.72
C LYS A 24 5.71 -19.04 7.56
N THR A 25 5.62 -17.79 8.01
CA THR A 25 4.59 -17.34 8.96
C THR A 25 3.27 -17.06 8.25
N TYR A 26 3.27 -16.09 7.34
CA TYR A 26 2.07 -15.61 6.67
C TYR A 26 1.84 -16.35 5.34
N GLY A 27 2.91 -16.64 4.60
CA GLY A 27 2.82 -17.33 3.32
C GLY A 27 2.17 -18.71 3.45
N SER A 28 2.48 -19.45 4.52
CA SER A 28 1.94 -20.80 4.77
C SER A 28 0.42 -20.83 4.90
N GLU A 29 -0.21 -19.71 5.26
CA GLU A 29 -1.67 -19.63 5.43
C GLU A 29 -2.40 -19.57 4.08
N VAL A 30 -1.76 -19.03 3.03
CA VAL A 30 -2.44 -18.68 1.77
C VAL A 30 -1.76 -19.21 0.51
N LEU A 31 -0.44 -19.08 0.40
CA LEU A 31 0.30 -19.42 -0.83
C LEU A 31 0.22 -20.89 -1.24
N PRO A 32 0.31 -21.89 -0.33
CA PRO A 32 0.24 -23.29 -0.74
C PRO A 32 -1.16 -23.75 -1.17
N ASN A 33 -2.20 -22.95 -0.93
CA ASN A 33 -3.60 -23.26 -1.27
C ASN A 33 -3.92 -22.97 -2.75
N HIS A 34 -3.02 -22.30 -3.47
CA HIS A 34 -3.17 -21.98 -4.89
C HIS A 34 -2.00 -22.56 -5.69
N GLU A 35 -2.28 -23.40 -6.68
CA GLU A 35 -1.26 -24.14 -7.43
C GLU A 35 -0.19 -23.23 -8.06
N ASN A 36 -0.61 -22.12 -8.66
CA ASN A 36 0.27 -21.15 -9.31
C ASN A 36 1.20 -20.44 -8.30
N SER A 37 0.70 -20.12 -7.11
CA SER A 37 1.45 -19.45 -6.04
C SER A 37 2.43 -20.42 -5.38
N LYS A 38 1.97 -21.64 -5.08
CA LYS A 38 2.79 -22.73 -4.55
C LYS A 38 3.95 -23.05 -5.49
N ALA A 39 3.72 -23.08 -6.81
CA ALA A 39 4.76 -23.34 -7.80
C ALA A 39 5.90 -22.29 -7.81
N ILE A 40 5.66 -21.09 -7.29
CA ILE A 40 6.65 -20.00 -7.23
C ILE A 40 7.39 -19.99 -5.89
N PHE A 41 6.65 -20.10 -4.79
CA PHE A 41 7.17 -19.81 -3.45
C PHE A 41 7.43 -21.06 -2.59
N TRP A 42 7.01 -22.24 -3.05
CA TRP A 42 7.23 -23.52 -2.36
C TRP A 42 8.15 -24.41 -3.18
N LYS A 43 9.07 -25.08 -2.48
CA LYS A 43 9.97 -26.08 -3.04
C LYS A 43 9.92 -27.32 -2.16
N GLU A 44 9.72 -28.49 -2.78
CA GLU A 44 9.71 -29.79 -2.09
C GLU A 44 8.72 -29.83 -0.90
N GLY A 45 7.58 -29.15 -1.04
CA GLY A 45 6.52 -29.14 -0.03
C GLY A 45 6.72 -28.15 1.13
N ALA A 46 7.80 -27.37 1.14
CA ALA A 46 8.06 -26.34 2.14
C ALA A 46 8.21 -24.94 1.49
N PRO A 47 7.96 -23.84 2.24
CA PRO A 47 8.31 -22.51 1.77
C PRO A 47 9.81 -22.41 1.49
N LEU A 48 10.20 -21.56 0.53
CA LEU A 48 11.60 -21.22 0.32
C LEU A 48 12.22 -20.67 1.62
N LYS A 49 13.45 -21.08 1.90
CA LYS A 49 14.18 -20.75 3.12
C LYS A 49 15.27 -19.73 2.82
N LYS A 50 15.79 -19.09 3.88
CA LYS A 50 16.97 -18.24 3.76
C LYS A 50 18.10 -18.97 3.03
N GLY A 51 18.71 -18.29 2.07
CA GLY A 51 19.78 -18.84 1.23
C GLY A 51 19.28 -19.54 -0.03
N ASP A 52 17.99 -19.91 -0.10
CA ASP A 52 17.41 -20.38 -1.36
C ASP A 52 17.36 -19.25 -2.38
N LYS A 53 17.35 -19.62 -3.66
CA LYS A 53 17.25 -18.69 -4.78
C LYS A 53 15.81 -18.64 -5.28
N LEU A 54 15.14 -17.50 -5.12
CA LEU A 54 13.80 -17.25 -5.66
C LEU A 54 13.92 -16.73 -7.09
N VAL A 55 13.44 -17.52 -8.05
CA VAL A 55 13.30 -17.13 -9.46
C VAL A 55 11.80 -17.00 -9.77
N GLN A 56 11.40 -15.91 -10.41
CA GLN A 56 10.01 -15.61 -10.74
C GLN A 56 9.85 -15.42 -12.25
N ALA A 57 10.03 -16.49 -13.02
CA ALA A 57 10.10 -16.44 -14.48
C ALA A 57 8.81 -15.85 -15.12
N ASN A 58 7.63 -16.20 -14.60
CA ASN A 58 6.37 -15.64 -15.09
C ASN A 58 6.28 -14.13 -14.83
N LEU A 59 6.69 -13.68 -13.64
CA LEU A 59 6.76 -12.25 -13.33
C LEU A 59 7.79 -11.53 -14.21
N ALA A 60 8.92 -12.17 -14.52
CA ALA A 60 9.90 -11.62 -15.44
C ALA A 60 9.29 -11.41 -16.83
N LYS A 61 8.45 -12.35 -17.32
CA LYS A 61 7.75 -12.18 -18.58
C LYS A 61 6.76 -11.02 -18.53
N SER A 62 6.00 -10.87 -17.45
CA SER A 62 5.12 -9.72 -17.25
C SER A 62 5.89 -8.39 -17.26
N LEU A 63 7.03 -8.32 -16.57
CA LEU A 63 7.87 -7.11 -16.54
C LEU A 63 8.51 -6.80 -17.89
N GLU A 64 8.89 -7.82 -18.66
CA GLU A 64 9.38 -7.67 -20.03
C GLU A 64 8.30 -7.06 -20.93
N MET A 65 7.08 -7.62 -20.92
CA MET A 65 5.98 -7.11 -21.74
C MET A 65 5.56 -5.69 -21.33
N ILE A 66 5.59 -5.35 -20.03
CA ILE A 66 5.36 -3.96 -19.57
C ILE A 66 6.47 -3.01 -20.05
N ALA A 67 7.72 -3.47 -20.07
CA ALA A 67 8.83 -2.65 -20.55
C ALA A 67 8.73 -2.38 -22.06
N GLU A 68 8.20 -3.33 -22.84
CA GLU A 68 8.02 -3.23 -24.30
C GLU A 68 6.76 -2.46 -24.69
N ASN A 69 5.62 -2.76 -24.07
CA ASN A 69 4.30 -2.27 -24.47
C ASN A 69 3.76 -1.16 -23.55
N GLY A 70 4.49 -0.81 -22.50
CA GLY A 70 4.07 0.18 -21.51
C GLY A 70 2.96 -0.33 -20.58
N PRO A 71 2.28 0.58 -19.85
CA PRO A 71 1.26 0.20 -18.86
C PRO A 71 0.02 -0.46 -19.48
N ASP A 72 -0.23 -0.24 -20.78
CA ASP A 72 -1.34 -0.86 -21.50
C ASP A 72 -1.23 -2.39 -21.52
N GLU A 73 -0.03 -2.96 -21.37
CA GLU A 73 0.12 -4.42 -21.18
C GLU A 73 -0.62 -4.93 -19.94
N PHE A 74 -0.55 -4.18 -18.84
CA PHE A 74 -1.19 -4.53 -17.58
C PHE A 74 -2.70 -4.35 -17.63
N TYR A 75 -3.18 -3.25 -18.23
CA TYR A 75 -4.59 -2.87 -18.19
C TYR A 75 -5.43 -3.36 -19.37
N LYS A 76 -4.79 -3.72 -20.50
CA LYS A 76 -5.48 -4.12 -21.74
C LYS A 76 -4.86 -5.33 -22.44
N GLY A 77 -3.58 -5.61 -22.18
CA GLY A 77 -2.80 -6.64 -22.84
C GLY A 77 -2.94 -8.04 -22.25
N THR A 78 -1.87 -8.83 -22.35
CA THR A 78 -1.84 -10.24 -21.93
C THR A 78 -2.01 -10.38 -20.43
N ILE A 79 -1.44 -9.46 -19.66
CA ILE A 79 -1.59 -9.48 -18.19
C ILE A 79 -3.05 -9.22 -17.80
N ALA A 80 -3.73 -8.29 -18.48
CA ALA A 80 -5.15 -8.02 -18.22
C ALA A 80 -6.03 -9.25 -18.50
N GLU A 81 -5.74 -9.95 -19.60
CA GLU A 81 -6.39 -11.21 -19.95
C GLU A 81 -6.15 -12.28 -18.86
N GLN A 82 -4.91 -12.44 -18.40
CA GLN A 82 -4.58 -13.42 -17.35
C GLN A 82 -5.31 -13.12 -16.03
N ILE A 83 -5.40 -11.85 -15.62
CA ILE A 83 -6.14 -11.46 -14.41
C ILE A 83 -7.64 -11.77 -14.57
N ALA A 84 -8.24 -11.36 -15.68
CA ALA A 84 -9.68 -11.57 -15.92
C ALA A 84 -10.02 -13.06 -16.00
N GLN A 85 -9.17 -13.88 -16.63
CA GLN A 85 -9.34 -15.33 -16.69
C GLN A 85 -9.24 -15.99 -15.31
N GLU A 86 -8.25 -15.61 -14.50
CA GLU A 86 -8.10 -16.12 -13.13
C GLU A 86 -9.32 -15.78 -12.28
N MET A 87 -9.83 -14.54 -12.41
CA MET A 87 -11.03 -14.10 -11.70
C MET A 87 -12.25 -14.87 -12.15
N GLN A 88 -12.51 -14.94 -13.46
CA GLN A 88 -13.66 -15.67 -14.02
C GLN A 88 -13.67 -17.14 -13.60
N LYS A 89 -12.52 -17.82 -13.68
CA LYS A 89 -12.37 -19.24 -13.34
C LYS A 89 -12.70 -19.54 -11.88
N ASN A 90 -12.43 -18.60 -10.97
CA ASN A 90 -12.57 -18.79 -9.52
C ASN A 90 -13.72 -17.98 -8.90
N GLY A 91 -14.62 -17.40 -9.70
CA GLY A 91 -15.78 -16.65 -9.22
C GLY A 91 -15.46 -15.23 -8.71
N GLY A 92 -14.33 -14.67 -9.11
CA GLY A 92 -13.96 -13.27 -8.89
C GLY A 92 -14.72 -12.29 -9.82
N LEU A 93 -14.55 -10.99 -9.55
CA LEU A 93 -15.36 -9.93 -10.20
C LEU A 93 -14.59 -9.07 -11.20
N ILE A 94 -13.26 -9.06 -11.15
CA ILE A 94 -12.45 -8.15 -11.98
C ILE A 94 -12.49 -8.63 -13.42
N THR A 95 -12.95 -7.75 -14.31
CA THR A 95 -13.04 -7.96 -15.75
C THR A 95 -11.96 -7.17 -16.52
N LYS A 96 -11.83 -7.43 -17.82
CA LYS A 96 -10.98 -6.61 -18.69
C LYS A 96 -11.51 -5.19 -18.81
N GLU A 97 -12.82 -5.04 -18.75
CA GLU A 97 -13.52 -3.75 -18.76
C GLU A 97 -13.14 -2.94 -17.52
N ASP A 98 -13.11 -3.56 -16.33
CA ASP A 98 -12.67 -2.89 -15.09
C ASP A 98 -11.21 -2.44 -15.17
N LEU A 99 -10.32 -3.32 -15.67
CA LEU A 99 -8.91 -3.02 -15.84
C LEU A 99 -8.69 -1.88 -16.85
N ALA A 100 -9.38 -1.91 -17.99
CA ALA A 100 -9.29 -0.86 -19.00
C ALA A 100 -9.90 0.48 -18.53
N ALA A 101 -10.89 0.43 -17.62
CA ALA A 101 -11.51 1.62 -17.04
C ALA A 101 -10.70 2.24 -15.89
N TYR A 102 -9.73 1.51 -15.32
CA TYR A 102 -8.91 2.01 -14.21
C TYR A 102 -8.11 3.26 -14.62
N LYS A 103 -8.06 4.23 -13.71
CA LYS A 103 -7.22 5.44 -13.84
C LYS A 103 -6.59 5.78 -12.50
N ALA A 104 -5.28 6.00 -12.52
CA ALA A 104 -4.62 6.71 -11.43
C ALA A 104 -5.08 8.18 -11.45
N VAL A 105 -5.34 8.74 -10.27
CA VAL A 105 -5.86 10.11 -10.13
C VAL A 105 -4.85 10.93 -9.35
N GLU A 106 -4.33 11.97 -10.00
CA GLU A 106 -3.53 13.00 -9.33
C GLU A 106 -4.44 13.86 -8.45
N ARG A 107 -3.98 14.22 -7.25
CA ARG A 107 -4.78 14.91 -6.24
C ARG A 107 -3.93 15.93 -5.52
N THR A 108 -4.55 17.04 -5.14
CA THR A 108 -3.91 18.03 -4.27
C THR A 108 -3.59 17.39 -2.92
N PRO A 109 -2.34 17.49 -2.43
CA PRO A 109 -1.98 17.01 -1.10
C PRO A 109 -2.83 17.66 0.00
N ILE A 110 -3.01 16.95 1.10
CA ILE A 110 -3.43 17.58 2.35
C ILE A 110 -2.24 18.31 2.92
N SER A 111 -2.47 19.51 3.41
CA SER A 111 -1.43 20.36 3.99
C SER A 111 -1.90 21.01 5.28
N GLY A 112 -0.98 21.18 6.22
CA GLY A 112 -1.17 21.99 7.42
C GLY A 112 0.15 22.61 7.86
N GLU A 113 0.09 23.60 8.72
CA GLU A 113 1.27 24.20 9.34
C GLU A 113 1.44 23.65 10.76
N TYR A 114 2.68 23.40 11.18
CA TYR A 114 2.99 23.04 12.55
C TYR A 114 4.28 23.77 12.97
N ARG A 115 4.14 24.76 13.84
CA ARG A 115 5.26 25.54 14.41
C ARG A 115 6.19 26.15 13.34
N GLY A 116 5.61 26.73 12.28
CA GLY A 116 6.34 27.34 11.17
C GLY A 116 6.84 26.34 10.10
N TYR A 117 6.52 25.04 10.23
CA TYR A 117 6.81 24.05 9.21
C TYR A 117 5.55 23.68 8.43
N GLN A 118 5.67 23.59 7.11
CA GLN A 118 4.60 23.07 6.28
C GLN A 118 4.67 21.54 6.21
N VAL A 119 3.57 20.89 6.56
CA VAL A 119 3.42 19.43 6.53
C VAL A 119 2.49 19.05 5.40
N TYR A 120 2.98 18.25 4.45
CA TYR A 120 2.21 17.73 3.32
C TYR A 120 2.04 16.21 3.43
N SER A 121 0.84 15.70 3.14
CA SER A 121 0.55 14.27 3.18
C SER A 121 -0.60 13.90 2.23
N MET A 122 -0.91 12.61 2.13
CA MET A 122 -1.86 12.06 1.16
C MET A 122 -3.31 12.45 1.48
N PRO A 123 -4.09 12.90 0.48
CA PRO A 123 -5.54 13.14 0.62
C PRO A 123 -6.35 11.83 0.55
N PRO A 124 -7.68 11.89 0.77
CA PRO A 124 -8.57 10.78 0.44
C PRO A 124 -8.28 10.22 -0.96
N PRO A 125 -8.19 8.88 -1.11
CA PRO A 125 -8.73 7.83 -0.22
C PRO A 125 -7.86 7.46 0.98
N SER A 126 -6.70 8.10 1.18
CA SER A 126 -5.96 7.97 2.43
C SER A 126 -6.63 8.78 3.53
N SER A 127 -6.81 8.19 4.70
CA SER A 127 -7.18 8.94 5.92
C SER A 127 -5.94 9.59 6.58
N GLY A 128 -4.73 9.19 6.18
CA GLY A 128 -3.50 9.53 6.90
C GLY A 128 -3.21 11.03 6.92
N GLY A 129 -3.27 11.71 5.78
CA GLY A 129 -2.88 13.12 5.71
C GLY A 129 -3.75 14.05 6.54
N ILE A 130 -5.08 13.83 6.51
CA ILE A 130 -6.03 14.61 7.30
C ILE A 130 -5.76 14.42 8.80
N HIS A 131 -5.63 13.19 9.27
CA HIS A 131 -5.47 12.95 10.70
C HIS A 131 -4.07 13.27 11.22
N ILE A 132 -3.02 13.15 10.40
CA ILE A 132 -1.69 13.65 10.78
C ILE A 132 -1.75 15.16 11.01
N VAL A 133 -2.32 15.92 10.07
CA VAL A 133 -2.46 17.38 10.22
C VAL A 133 -3.38 17.73 11.40
N GLN A 134 -4.50 17.02 11.57
CA GLN A 134 -5.41 17.21 12.70
C GLN A 134 -4.70 17.01 14.06
N ILE A 135 -3.96 15.91 14.22
CA ILE A 135 -3.22 15.62 15.45
C ILE A 135 -2.17 16.71 15.68
N LEU A 136 -1.41 17.10 14.65
CA LEU A 136 -0.44 18.18 14.76
C LEU A 136 -1.08 19.51 15.18
N ASN A 137 -2.24 19.87 14.62
CA ASN A 137 -2.99 21.07 15.01
C ASN A 137 -3.41 21.00 16.50
N ILE A 138 -3.82 19.83 17.00
CA ILE A 138 -4.12 19.66 18.43
C ILE A 138 -2.84 19.85 19.26
N LEU A 139 -1.75 19.18 18.88
CA LEU A 139 -0.46 19.21 19.58
C LEU A 139 0.21 20.59 19.56
N GLU A 140 -0.15 21.47 18.63
CA GLU A 140 0.43 22.82 18.54
C GLU A 140 0.10 23.66 19.78
N ASN A 141 -1.04 23.38 20.42
CA ASN A 141 -1.51 24.04 21.66
C ASN A 141 -0.70 23.68 22.92
N PHE A 142 0.26 22.76 22.82
CA PHE A 142 1.05 22.26 23.94
C PHE A 142 2.53 22.50 23.70
N ASP A 143 3.31 22.76 24.76
CA ASP A 143 4.77 22.85 24.65
C ASP A 143 5.41 21.44 24.65
N MET A 144 5.29 20.75 23.51
CA MET A 144 5.78 19.38 23.35
C MET A 144 7.30 19.27 23.57
N GLN A 145 8.04 20.33 23.27
CA GLN A 145 9.49 20.37 23.46
C GLN A 145 9.85 20.37 24.96
N LYS A 146 9.11 21.13 25.77
CA LYS A 146 9.31 21.17 27.22
C LYS A 146 9.06 19.82 27.90
N TYR A 147 8.05 19.07 27.47
CA TYR A 147 7.78 17.73 28.03
C TYR A 147 8.87 16.73 27.65
N GLY A 148 9.35 16.77 26.41
CA GLY A 148 10.43 15.91 25.93
C GLY A 148 9.98 14.50 25.55
N PHE A 149 10.77 13.88 24.66
CA PHE A 149 10.49 12.55 24.10
C PHE A 149 10.42 11.47 25.19
N GLY A 150 9.41 10.61 25.12
CA GLY A 150 9.21 9.48 26.04
C GLY A 150 8.74 9.86 27.44
N SER A 151 8.46 11.13 27.71
CA SER A 151 7.83 11.55 28.96
C SER A 151 6.37 11.14 29.01
N ALA A 152 5.86 10.87 30.22
CA ALA A 152 4.46 10.53 30.42
C ALA A 152 3.53 11.65 29.93
N ASP A 153 3.89 12.92 30.17
CA ASP A 153 3.10 14.07 29.73
C ASP A 153 2.98 14.14 28.21
N ALA A 154 4.10 14.01 27.48
CA ALA A 154 4.08 14.04 26.02
C ALA A 154 3.26 12.88 25.44
N MET A 155 3.47 11.66 25.96
CA MET A 155 2.75 10.48 25.51
C MET A 155 1.25 10.57 25.80
N GLN A 156 0.86 11.08 26.98
CA GLN A 156 -0.54 11.27 27.36
C GLN A 156 -1.23 12.24 26.40
N ILE A 157 -0.63 13.40 26.14
CA ILE A 157 -1.21 14.41 25.23
C ILE A 157 -1.36 13.84 23.81
N MET A 158 -0.33 13.17 23.29
CA MET A 158 -0.39 12.53 21.97
C MET A 158 -1.48 11.46 21.90
N ALA A 159 -1.54 10.57 22.89
CA ALA A 159 -2.53 9.52 22.94
C ALA A 159 -3.97 10.07 23.00
N GLU A 160 -4.23 11.12 23.78
CA GLU A 160 -5.56 11.75 23.81
C GLU A 160 -5.90 12.43 22.48
N ALA A 161 -4.95 13.13 21.85
CA ALA A 161 -5.16 13.74 20.53
C ALA A 161 -5.48 12.68 19.46
N GLU A 162 -4.76 11.56 19.47
CA GLU A 162 -4.99 10.42 18.58
C GLU A 162 -6.39 9.82 18.76
N LYS A 163 -6.91 9.71 19.98
CA LYS A 163 -8.28 9.21 20.22
C LYS A 163 -9.33 10.01 19.45
N TYR A 164 -9.26 11.34 19.50
CA TYR A 164 -10.20 12.20 18.78
C TYR A 164 -10.06 12.03 17.26
N ALA A 165 -8.81 12.02 16.75
CA ALA A 165 -8.57 11.83 15.33
C ALA A 165 -9.07 10.47 14.81
N TYR A 166 -8.90 9.39 15.58
CA TYR A 166 -9.42 8.08 15.22
C TYR A 166 -10.93 7.96 15.37
N ALA A 167 -11.55 8.68 16.31
CA ALA A 167 -13.00 8.77 16.40
C ALA A 167 -13.58 9.43 15.13
N ASP A 168 -13.03 10.58 14.73
CA ASP A 168 -13.42 11.26 13.48
C ASP A 168 -13.14 10.39 12.25
N ARG A 169 -12.02 9.65 12.27
CA ARG A 169 -11.67 8.69 11.21
C ARG A 169 -12.79 7.70 10.92
N SER A 170 -13.47 7.22 11.95
CA SER A 170 -14.53 6.23 11.82
C SER A 170 -15.87 6.81 11.35
N GLY A 171 -16.10 8.12 11.58
CA GLY A 171 -17.36 8.81 11.26
C GLY A 171 -17.46 9.34 9.83
N ILE A 172 -16.35 9.39 9.08
CA ILE A 172 -16.28 9.96 7.72
C ILE A 172 -16.13 8.83 6.69
N SER A 173 -16.85 8.93 5.56
CA SER A 173 -16.67 8.04 4.42
C SER A 173 -15.49 8.49 3.55
N TRP A 174 -14.45 7.66 3.46
CA TRP A 174 -13.21 8.00 2.75
C TRP A 174 -13.25 7.75 1.23
N ARG A 175 -14.44 7.49 0.67
CA ARG A 175 -14.62 7.18 -0.75
C ARG A 175 -14.53 8.45 -1.59
N SER A 176 -13.43 8.60 -2.33
CA SER A 176 -13.26 9.67 -3.32
C SER A 176 -14.45 9.73 -4.31
N GLY A 177 -15.02 10.92 -4.50
CA GLY A 177 -16.13 11.16 -5.43
C GLY A 177 -17.54 10.94 -4.84
N PHE A 178 -17.63 10.50 -3.57
CA PHE A 178 -18.90 10.29 -2.86
C PHE A 178 -18.98 11.03 -1.51
N CYS A 179 -17.97 11.83 -1.16
CA CYS A 179 -17.97 12.63 0.05
C CYS A 179 -17.67 14.10 -0.26
N GLU A 180 -18.54 14.98 0.23
CA GLU A 180 -18.17 16.31 0.65
C GLU A 180 -17.37 16.14 1.95
N SER A 181 -16.05 16.23 1.86
CA SER A 181 -15.20 16.24 3.05
C SER A 181 -15.42 17.58 3.77
N PRO A 182 -15.62 17.62 5.10
CA PRO A 182 -15.85 18.85 5.86
C PRO A 182 -14.56 19.69 6.03
N VAL A 183 -13.72 19.77 4.97
CA VAL A 183 -12.47 20.55 4.97
C VAL A 183 -12.75 22.06 4.95
N ALA A 184 -14.01 22.48 4.86
CA ALA A 184 -14.42 23.88 4.94
C ALA A 184 -14.95 24.18 6.35
N GLY A 185 -14.06 24.68 7.23
CA GLY A 185 -14.45 25.09 8.57
C GLY A 185 -13.30 25.62 9.42
N ALA A 186 -12.45 26.52 8.88
CA ALA A 186 -11.47 27.26 9.68
C ALA A 186 -11.05 28.62 9.07
N ASP A 187 -11.86 29.22 8.20
CA ASP A 187 -11.68 30.61 7.74
C ASP A 187 -12.99 31.40 7.98
N GLN A 188 -13.18 31.87 9.22
CA GLN A 188 -13.90 33.11 9.58
C GLN A 188 -13.27 33.72 10.81
#